data_AF-A0A3D9UR34-F1
#
_entry.id   AF-A0A3D9UR34-F1
#
_cell.length_a   1.000
_cell.length_b   1.000
_cell.length_c   1.000
_cell.angle_alpha   90.00
_cell.angle_beta   90.00
_cell.angle_gamma   90.00
#
_symmetry.space_group_name_H-M   'P 1'
#
loop_
_entity.id
_entity.type
_entity.pdbx_description
1 polymer ?
#
loop_
_entity_poly.entity_id
_entity_poly.type
_entity_poly.pdbx_seq_one_letter_code
_entity_poly.pdbx_strand_id
1 'polypeptide(L)'
;MIAAVSVLLAFPLGFFFRSQLTAGVIFGFAWMWAFTYQSVYLLVDTLGGSNVFIPGKFPWSYGVISLAIGLVGVGLLALGHRLATFRRNKAALSV
;
A
#
# COMPACT_ATOMS: atom_id res chain seq x y z
N MET A 1 -9.04 -0.45 -4.83
CA MET A 1 -8.86 -0.63 -3.37
C MET A 1 -7.41 -0.45 -2.94
N ILE A 2 -6.46 -1.20 -3.50
CA ILE A 2 -5.04 -1.16 -3.08
C ILE A 2 -4.40 0.24 -3.15
N ALA A 3 -4.78 1.05 -4.13
CA ALA A 3 -4.30 2.44 -4.26
C ALA A 3 -4.76 3.31 -3.08
N ALA A 4 -6.04 3.22 -2.70
CA ALA A 4 -6.58 3.97 -1.56
C ALA A 4 -5.88 3.57 -0.26
N VAL A 5 -5.71 2.26 -0.02
CA VAL A 5 -4.95 1.75 1.14
C VAL A 5 -3.51 2.26 1.14
N SER A 6 -2.86 2.26 -0.02
CA SER A 6 -1.49 2.74 -0.17
C SER A 6 -1.35 4.23 0.17
N VAL A 7 -2.23 5.08 -0.36
CA VAL A 7 -2.17 6.53 -0.11
C VAL A 7 -2.57 6.88 1.33
N LEU A 8 -3.65 6.28 1.83
CA LEU A 8 -4.23 6.64 3.13
C LEU A 8 -3.46 6.07 4.32
N LEU A 9 -2.86 4.88 4.20
CA LEU A 9 -2.20 4.23 5.34
C LEU A 9 -0.69 4.41 5.32
N ALA A 10 -0.04 4.37 4.16
CA ALA A 10 1.41 4.29 4.12
C ALA A 10 2.09 5.49 4.81
N PHE A 11 1.72 6.71 4.42
CA PHE A 11 2.34 7.91 4.99
C PHE A 11 2.02 8.07 6.48
N PRO A 12 0.76 7.98 6.94
CA PRO A 12 0.45 8.07 8.37
C PRO A 12 1.13 6.98 9.21
N LEU A 13 1.14 5.72 8.75
CA LEU A 13 1.83 4.64 9.46
C LEU A 13 3.32 4.94 9.60
N GLY A 14 3.98 5.39 8.53
CA GLY A 14 5.38 5.81 8.59
C GLY A 14 5.61 6.96 9.56
N PHE A 15 4.72 7.95 9.57
CA PHE A 15 4.86 9.17 10.36
C PHE A 15 4.60 8.97 11.86
N PHE A 16 3.53 8.26 12.23
CA PHE A 16 3.12 8.13 13.62
C PHE A 16 3.84 7.01 14.37
N PHE A 17 4.14 5.88 13.71
CA PHE A 17 4.78 4.76 14.39
C PHE A 17 6.28 5.01 14.63
N ARG A 18 6.76 4.57 15.80
CA ARG A 18 8.18 4.69 16.16
C ARG A 18 9.04 3.58 15.56
N SER A 19 8.47 2.37 15.42
CA SER A 19 9.13 1.21 14.82
C SER A 19 8.81 1.12 13.32
N GLN A 20 9.83 1.20 12.48
CA GLN A 20 9.70 1.03 11.03
C GLN A 20 9.21 -0.37 10.66
N LEU A 21 9.66 -1.40 11.39
CA LEU A 21 9.24 -2.78 11.17
C LEU A 21 7.74 -2.95 11.44
N THR A 22 7.26 -2.42 12.58
CA THR A 22 5.84 -2.51 12.95
C THR A 22 4.96 -1.78 11.92
N ALA A 23 5.35 -0.58 11.50
CA ALA A 23 4.65 0.17 10.47
C ALA A 23 4.60 -0.59 9.13
N GLY A 24 5.74 -1.17 8.73
CA GLY A 24 5.85 -1.97 7.51
C GLY A 24 5.01 -3.24 7.55
N VAL A 25 4.98 -3.96 8.67
CA VAL A 25 4.15 -5.16 8.85
C VAL A 25 2.66 -4.81 8.77
N ILE A 26 2.21 -3.78 9.50
CA ILE A 26 0.81 -3.34 9.46
C ILE A 26 0.41 -2.93 8.04
N PHE A 27 1.26 -2.14 7.38
CA PHE A 27 1.04 -1.74 5.99
C PHE A 27 0.95 -2.95 5.06
N GLY A 28 1.89 -3.90 5.19
CA GLY A 28 1.92 -5.12 4.38
C GLY A 28 0.66 -5.97 4.55
N PHE A 29 0.19 -6.17 5.78
CA PHE A 29 -1.06 -6.88 6.05
C PHE A 29 -2.28 -6.16 5.45
N ALA A 30 -2.40 -4.86 5.65
CA ALA A 30 -3.51 -4.08 5.09
C ALA A 30 -3.49 -4.09 3.56
N TRP A 31 -2.31 -3.99 2.96
CA TRP A 31 -2.14 -4.02 1.51
C TRP A 31 -2.46 -5.39 0.92
N MET A 32 -1.98 -6.47 1.54
CA MET A 32 -2.27 -7.85 1.15
C MET A 32 -3.75 -8.17 1.26
N TRP A 33 -4.40 -7.78 2.36
CA TRP A 33 -5.84 -7.94 2.52
C TRP A 33 -6.60 -7.22 1.39
N ALA A 34 -6.25 -5.96 1.12
CA ALA A 34 -6.90 -5.17 0.07
C ALA A 34 -6.66 -5.75 -1.33
N PHE A 35 -5.46 -6.27 -1.60
CA PHE A 35 -5.12 -6.91 -2.87
C PHE A 35 -5.92 -8.19 -3.09
N THR A 36 -5.99 -9.06 -2.07
CA THR A 36 -6.77 -10.30 -2.11
C THR A 36 -8.26 -10.00 -2.32
N TYR A 37 -8.82 -9.09 -1.52
CA TYR A 37 -10.25 -8.75 -1.61
C TYR A 37 -10.60 -8.12 -2.96
N GLN A 38 -9.75 -7.20 -3.46
CA GLN A 38 -9.92 -6.62 -4.79
C GLN A 38 -9.87 -7.71 -5.88
N SER A 39 -9.00 -8.70 -5.75
CA SER A 39 -8.89 -9.81 -6.71
C SER A 39 -10.16 -10.67 -6.71
N VAL A 40 -10.75 -10.95 -5.55
CA VAL A 40 -12.05 -11.64 -5.44
C VAL A 40 -13.15 -10.82 -6.11
N TYR A 41 -13.20 -9.50 -5.86
CA TYR A 41 -14.21 -8.62 -6.48
C TYR A 41 -14.11 -8.63 -8.00
N LEU A 42 -12.92 -8.49 -8.56
CA LEU A 42 -12.69 -8.50 -10.00
C LEU A 42 -13.01 -9.86 -10.63
N LEU A 43 -12.74 -10.96 -9.92
CA LEU A 43 -13.09 -12.30 -10.37
C LEU A 43 -14.62 -12.47 -10.44
N VAL A 44 -15.33 -12.10 -9.37
CA VAL A 44 -16.80 -12.16 -9.33
C VAL A 44 -17.43 -11.28 -10.40
N ASP A 45 -16.91 -10.07 -10.59
CA ASP A 45 -17.35 -9.14 -11.63
C ASP A 45 -17.17 -9.75 -13.04
N THR A 46 -16.00 -10.35 -13.31
CA THR A 46 -15.73 -11.02 -14.59
C THR A 46 -16.68 -12.20 -14.83
N LEU A 47 -17.00 -12.99 -13.79
CA LEU A 47 -17.98 -14.08 -13.87
C LEU A 47 -19.41 -13.56 -14.11
N GLY A 48 -19.70 -12.33 -13.69
CA GLY A 48 -20.95 -11.61 -13.99
C GLY A 48 -21.04 -11.09 -15.43
N GLY A 49 -20.03 -11.32 -16.26
CA GLY A 49 -20.02 -10.96 -17.69
C GLY A 49 -19.35 -9.63 -18.01
N SER A 50 -18.67 -8.99 -17.06
CA SER A 50 -17.91 -7.77 -17.34
C SER A 50 -16.60 -8.07 -18.09
N ASN A 51 -16.19 -7.13 -18.96
CA ASN A 51 -14.99 -7.26 -19.79
C ASN A 51 -13.72 -6.76 -19.08
N VAL A 52 -13.63 -6.92 -17.76
CA VAL A 52 -12.50 -6.40 -16.97
C VAL A 52 -11.19 -7.11 -17.30
N PHE A 53 -11.27 -8.40 -17.65
CA PHE A 53 -10.15 -9.17 -18.18
C PHE A 53 -10.44 -9.70 -19.58
N ILE A 54 -9.39 -9.85 -20.38
CA ILE A 54 -9.50 -10.47 -21.71
C ILE A 54 -9.58 -11.99 -21.54
N PRO A 55 -10.64 -12.66 -22.01
CA PRO A 55 -10.77 -14.11 -21.89
C PRO A 55 -9.57 -14.87 -22.46
N GLY A 56 -9.11 -15.91 -21.75
CA GLY A 56 -7.98 -16.74 -22.15
C GLY A 56 -6.60 -16.08 -22.06
N LYS A 57 -6.51 -14.84 -21.55
CA LYS A 57 -5.22 -14.15 -21.33
C LYS A 57 -4.96 -13.91 -19.85
N PHE A 58 -3.73 -14.21 -19.42
CA PHE A 58 -3.31 -13.90 -18.06
C PHE A 58 -3.11 -12.38 -17.87
N PRO A 59 -3.65 -11.76 -16.80
CA PRO A 59 -3.68 -10.31 -16.65
C PRO A 59 -2.36 -9.74 -16.07
N TRP A 60 -1.26 -9.87 -16.80
CA TRP A 60 0.05 -9.36 -16.38
C TRP A 60 0.04 -7.85 -16.06
N SER A 61 -0.70 -7.06 -16.84
CA SER A 61 -0.83 -5.61 -16.63
C SER A 61 -1.36 -5.29 -15.23
N TYR A 62 -2.38 -6.02 -14.77
CA TYR A 62 -2.93 -5.86 -13.42
C TYR A 62 -1.90 -6.17 -12.34
N GLY A 63 -1.14 -7.26 -12.51
CA GLY A 63 -0.06 -7.63 -11.58
C GLY A 63 1.03 -6.56 -11.49
N VAL A 64 1.51 -6.06 -12.63
CA VAL A 64 2.55 -5.02 -12.69
C VAL A 64 2.08 -3.71 -12.08
N ILE A 65 0.85 -3.27 -12.39
CA ILE A 65 0.27 -2.05 -11.81
C ILE A 65 0.10 -2.20 -10.30
N SER A 66 -0.37 -3.37 -9.85
CA SER A 66 -0.52 -3.64 -8.42
C SER A 66 0.83 -3.58 -7.70
N LEU A 67 1.86 -4.22 -8.25
CA LEU A 67 3.22 -4.15 -7.71
C LEU A 67 3.73 -2.71 -7.62
N ALA A 68 3.56 -1.91 -8.68
CA ALA A 68 3.95 -0.51 -8.70
C ALA A 68 3.26 0.30 -7.58
N ILE A 69 1.96 0.09 -7.38
CA ILE A 69 1.20 0.74 -6.29
C ILE A 69 1.76 0.33 -4.92
N GLY A 70 2.08 -0.96 -4.73
CA GLY A 70 2.71 -1.44 -3.50
C GLY A 70 4.05 -0.76 -3.22
N LEU A 71 4.90 -0.61 -4.23
CA LEU A 71 6.19 0.08 -4.12
C LEU A 71 6.03 1.57 -3.79
N VAL A 72 5.05 2.25 -4.40
CA VAL A 72 4.71 3.63 -4.04
C VAL A 72 4.30 3.72 -2.58
N GLY A 73 3.48 2.80 -2.10
CA GLY A 73 3.11 2.71 -0.68
C GLY A 73 4.33 2.52 0.23
N VAL A 74 5.24 1.61 -0.08
CA VAL A 74 6.49 1.43 0.70
C VAL A 74 7.34 2.72 0.69
N GLY A 75 7.41 3.42 -0.44
CA GLY A 75 8.07 4.72 -0.54
C GLY A 75 7.45 5.77 0.37
N LEU A 76 6.12 5.90 0.36
CA LEU A 76 5.38 6.82 1.24
C LEU A 76 5.58 6.49 2.73
N LEU A 77 5.60 5.21 3.08
CA LEU A 77 5.89 4.75 4.44
C LEU A 77 7.30 5.16 4.88
N ALA A 78 8.29 4.95 4.02
CA ALA A 78 9.67 5.37 4.30
C ALA A 78 9.81 6.90 4.43
N LEU A 79 9.10 7.67 3.59
CA LEU A 79 9.08 9.13 3.66
C LEU A 79 8.44 9.63 4.96
N GLY A 80 7.30 9.06 5.36
CA GLY A 80 6.64 9.39 6.63
C GLY A 80 7.57 9.14 7.82
N HIS A 81 8.28 8.00 7.80
CA HIS A 81 9.22 7.65 8.86
C HIS A 81 10.40 8.62 8.93
N ARG A 82 11.01 8.94 7.78
CA ARG A 82 12.11 9.93 7.71
C ARG A 82 11.68 11.26 8.30
N LEU A 83 10.51 11.78 7.90
CA LEU A 83 10.01 13.08 8.38
C LEU A 83 9.75 13.09 9.90
N ALA A 84 9.20 12.00 10.43
CA ALA A 84 8.98 11.85 11.86
C ALA A 84 10.29 11.84 12.65
N THR A 85 11.31 11.15 12.15
CA THR A 85 12.65 11.10 12.76
C THR A 85 13.33 12.46 12.73
N PHE A 86 13.26 13.18 11.60
CA PHE A 86 13.76 14.56 11.51
C PHE A 86 13.09 15.49 12.53
N ARG A 87 11.76 15.41 12.69
CA ARG A 87 11.03 16.21 13.69
C ARG A 87 11.45 15.89 15.13
N ARG A 88 11.61 14.61 15.46
CA ARG A 88 12.02 14.17 16.81
C ARG A 88 13.44 14.63 17.14
N ASN A 89 14.37 14.54 16.20
CA ASN A 89 15.75 14.99 16.39
C ASN A 89 15.84 16.50 16.58
N LYS A 90 15.05 17.29 15.83
CA LYS A 90 14.99 18.74 16.02
C LYS A 90 14.48 19.12 17.41
N ALA A 91 13.46 18.43 17.92
CA ALA A 91 12.92 18.68 19.26
C ALA A 91 13.93 18.33 20.38
N ALA A 92 14.79 17.34 20.17
CA ALA A 92 15.82 16.95 21.13
C ALA A 92 16.99 17.96 21.22
N LEU A 93 17.25 18.72 20.15
CA LEU A 93 18.32 19.73 20.10
C LEU A 93 17.88 21.11 20.63
N SER A 94 16.58 21.31 20.86
CA SER A 94 16.01 22.54 21.43
C SER A 94 15.84 22.50 22.95
N VAL A 95 16.27 21.42 23.60
CA VAL A 95 16.27 21.21 25.05
C VAL A 95 17.70 21.30 25.55
#